data_AF-A0A2D8D403-F1
#
_entry.id   AF-A0A2D8D403-F1
#
_cell.length_a   1.000
_cell.length_b   1.000
_cell.length_c   1.000
_cell.angle_alpha   90.00
_cell.angle_beta   90.00
_cell.angle_gamma   90.00
#
_symmetry.space_group_name_H-M   'P 1'
#
loop_
_entity.id
_entity.type
_entity.pdbx_description
1 polymer ?
#
loop_
_entity_poly.entity_id
_entity_poly.type
_entity_poly.pdbx_seq_one_letter_code
_entity_poly.pdbx_strand_id
1 'polypeptide(L)'
;MSQTFEFYDARAREAAAEAEKATLDNVRDRNLRAAKTWRGLADQARRVVAERNKAEQQRADRRLAEAEAEAEAEAEAAELEMQSSGDEGR
;
A
#
# COMPACT_ATOMS: atom_id res chain seq x y z
N MET A 1 -13.77 10.25 6.16
CA MET A 1 -13.65 9.01 5.39
C MET A 1 -13.33 9.36 3.94
N SER A 2 -12.20 8.92 3.41
CA SER A 2 -11.90 9.05 1.98
C SER A 2 -12.62 7.96 1.19
N GLN A 3 -13.21 8.30 0.05
CA GLN A 3 -13.85 7.33 -0.84
C GLN A 3 -12.81 6.52 -1.63
N THR A 4 -13.24 5.44 -2.28
CA THR A 4 -12.34 4.54 -3.02
C THR A 4 -11.93 5.09 -4.39
N PHE A 5 -10.91 4.48 -4.99
CA PHE A 5 -10.48 4.80 -6.36
C PHE A 5 -11.64 4.67 -7.35
N GLU A 6 -12.41 3.58 -7.27
CA GLU A 6 -13.50 3.25 -8.17
C GLU A 6 -14.59 4.32 -8.14
N PHE A 7 -14.89 4.84 -6.95
CA PHE A 7 -15.85 5.93 -6.79
C PHE A 7 -15.39 7.19 -7.54
N TYR A 8 -14.15 7.63 -7.31
CA TYR A 8 -13.63 8.83 -7.98
C TYR A 8 -13.42 8.62 -9.48
N ASP A 9 -13.02 7.43 -9.91
CA ASP A 9 -12.86 7.09 -11.32
C ASP A 9 -14.20 7.09 -12.06
N ALA A 10 -15.26 6.53 -11.46
CA ALA A 10 -16.61 6.59 -12.02
C ALA A 10 -17.07 8.05 -12.22
N ARG A 11 -16.89 8.91 -11.21
CA ARG A 11 -17.24 10.33 -11.29
C ARG A 11 -16.41 11.08 -12.35
N ALA A 12 -15.14 10.71 -12.51
CA ALA A 12 -14.29 11.29 -13.55
C ALA A 12 -14.79 10.90 -14.95
N ARG A 13 -15.17 9.64 -15.15
CA ARG A 13 -15.72 9.14 -16.44
C ARG A 13 -17.07 9.76 -16.76
N GLU A 14 -17.97 9.85 -15.78
CA GLU A 14 -19.27 10.51 -15.94
C GLU A 14 -19.09 11.97 -16.38
N ALA A 15 -18.24 12.73 -15.67
CA ALA A 15 -17.98 14.13 -16.02
C ALA A 15 -17.34 14.28 -17.41
N ALA A 16 -16.44 13.36 -17.81
CA ALA A 16 -15.87 13.36 -19.15
C ALA A 16 -16.93 13.08 -20.23
N ALA A 17 -17.79 12.08 -20.02
CA ALA A 17 -18.88 11.76 -20.94
C ALA A 17 -19.89 12.93 -21.09
N GLU A 18 -20.17 13.64 -19.99
CA GLU A 18 -21.02 14.84 -20.04
C GLU A 18 -20.33 16.03 -20.72
N ALA A 19 -18.99 16.12 -20.69
CA ALA A 19 -18.25 17.10 -21.49
C ALA A 19 -18.35 16.81 -22.99
N GLU A 20 -18.28 15.54 -23.38
CA GLU A 20 -18.39 15.11 -24.78
C GLU A 20 -19.77 15.40 -25.37
N LYS A 21 -20.83 15.21 -24.58
CA LYS A 21 -22.22 15.51 -25.00
C LYS A 21 -22.55 17.00 -24.97
N ALA A 22 -21.74 17.83 -24.32
CA ALA A 22 -22.04 19.24 -24.14
C ALA A 22 -22.00 19.99 -25.48
N THR A 23 -23.11 20.67 -25.77
CA THR A 23 -23.29 21.52 -26.97
C THR A 23 -22.81 22.95 -26.75
N LEU A 24 -22.67 23.39 -25.50
CA LEU A 24 -22.17 24.70 -25.12
C LEU A 24 -20.76 24.56 -24.53
N ASP A 25 -19.84 25.42 -24.97
CA ASP A 25 -18.43 25.37 -24.54
C ASP A 25 -18.28 25.61 -23.04
N ASN A 26 -19.06 26.52 -22.45
CA ASN A 26 -19.03 26.78 -21.02
C ASN A 26 -19.44 25.56 -20.16
N VAL A 27 -20.37 24.73 -20.66
CA VAL A 27 -20.79 23.48 -20.03
C VAL A 27 -19.70 22.44 -20.20
N ARG A 28 -19.13 22.31 -21.40
CA ARG A 28 -17.99 21.43 -21.68
C ARG A 28 -16.83 21.72 -20.74
N ASP A 29 -16.40 22.97 -20.64
CA ASP A 29 -15.28 23.39 -19.81
C ASP A 29 -15.51 23.15 -18.31
N ARG A 30 -16.75 23.31 -17.84
CA ARG A 30 -17.10 22.98 -16.46
C ARG A 30 -16.98 21.47 -16.22
N ASN A 31 -17.49 20.66 -17.13
CA ASN A 31 -17.43 19.21 -17.02
C ASN A 31 -15.98 18.68 -17.11
N LEU A 32 -15.16 19.24 -18.00
CA LEU A 32 -13.73 18.90 -18.10
C LEU A 32 -12.97 19.25 -16.81
N ARG A 33 -13.26 20.41 -16.20
CA ARG A 33 -12.67 20.76 -14.89
C ARG A 33 -13.10 19.79 -13.79
N ALA A 34 -14.38 19.41 -13.75
CA ALA A 34 -14.87 18.41 -12.81
C ALA A 34 -14.18 17.06 -13.04
N ALA A 35 -14.08 16.58 -14.29
CA ALA A 35 -13.41 15.35 -14.65
C ALA A 35 -11.94 15.35 -14.19
N LYS A 36 -11.23 16.47 -14.39
CA LYS A 36 -9.84 16.63 -13.94
C LYS A 36 -9.72 16.52 -12.41
N THR A 37 -10.59 17.19 -11.66
CA THR A 37 -10.61 17.11 -10.20
C THR A 37 -10.86 15.69 -9.72
N TRP A 38 -11.88 15.01 -10.28
CA TRP A 38 -12.20 13.63 -9.93
C TRP A 38 -11.06 12.67 -10.26
N ARG A 39 -10.41 12.85 -11.42
CA ARG A 39 -9.23 12.07 -11.81
C ARG A 39 -8.09 12.24 -10.81
N GLY A 40 -7.81 13.47 -10.39
CA GLY A 40 -6.79 13.75 -9.38
C GLY A 40 -7.05 13.04 -8.05
N LEU A 41 -8.31 13.02 -7.59
CA LEU A 41 -8.72 12.30 -6.38
C LEU A 41 -8.59 10.77 -6.55
N ALA A 42 -8.95 10.25 -7.73
CA ALA A 42 -8.81 8.83 -8.04
C ALA A 42 -7.33 8.40 -8.00
N ASP A 43 -6.44 9.20 -8.58
CA ASP A 43 -5.01 8.91 -8.58
C ASP A 43 -4.41 9.03 -7.17
N GLN A 44 -4.88 9.99 -6.36
CA GLN A 44 -4.50 10.07 -4.95
C GLN A 44 -4.95 8.82 -4.17
N ALA A 45 -6.19 8.36 -4.35
CA ALA A 45 -6.70 7.16 -3.71
C ALA A 45 -5.86 5.92 -4.07
N ARG A 46 -5.49 5.77 -5.35
CA ARG A 46 -4.58 4.68 -5.77
C ARG A 46 -3.21 4.76 -5.11
N ARG A 47 -2.62 5.95 -5.02
CA ARG A 47 -1.33 6.14 -4.35
C ARG A 47 -1.41 5.76 -2.87
N VAL A 48 -2.46 6.18 -2.17
CA VAL A 48 -2.64 5.84 -0.75
C VAL A 48 -2.73 4.33 -0.54
N VAL A 49 -3.49 3.62 -1.38
CA VAL A 49 -3.58 2.15 -1.30
C VAL A 49 -2.23 1.49 -1.58
N ALA A 50 -1.51 1.95 -2.61
CA ALA A 50 -0.19 1.43 -2.95
C ALA A 50 0.82 1.62 -1.82
N GLU A 51 0.89 2.83 -1.23
CA GLU A 51 1.79 3.11 -0.11
C GLU A 51 1.41 2.31 1.14
N ARG A 52 0.11 2.12 1.40
CA ARG A 52 -0.33 1.26 2.51
C ARG A 52 0.15 -0.18 2.31
N ASN A 53 -0.07 -0.76 1.13
CA ASN A 53 0.33 -2.13 0.83
C ASN A 53 1.86 -2.30 0.93
N LYS A 54 2.62 -1.31 0.44
CA LYS A 54 4.08 -1.28 0.57
C LYS A 54 4.52 -1.23 2.04
N ALA A 55 3.88 -0.39 2.85
CA ALA A 55 4.19 -0.30 4.28
C ALA A 55 3.82 -1.59 5.04
N GLU A 56 2.74 -2.26 4.64
CA GLU A 56 2.35 -3.57 5.20
C GLU A 56 3.37 -4.66 4.86
N GLN A 57 3.84 -4.71 3.61
CA GLN A 57 4.90 -5.62 3.19
C GLN A 57 6.19 -5.38 3.98
N GLN A 58 6.67 -4.14 4.06
CA GLN A 58 7.87 -3.80 4.83
C GLN A 58 7.78 -4.19 6.31
N ARG A 59 6.60 -4.06 6.92
CA ARG A 59 6.35 -4.51 8.29
C ARG A 59 6.30 -6.04 8.41
N ALA A 60 5.85 -6.75 7.39
CA ALA A 60 5.88 -8.21 7.37
C ALA A 60 7.31 -8.72 7.21
N ASP A 61 8.07 -8.15 6.26
CA ASP A 61 9.47 -8.50 6.02
C ASP A 61 10.34 -8.26 7.25
N ARG A 62 10.13 -7.12 7.94
CA ARG A 62 10.85 -6.83 9.19
C ARG A 62 10.55 -7.87 10.27
N ARG A 63 9.27 -8.23 10.46
CA ARG A 63 8.87 -9.24 11.46
C ARG A 63 9.42 -10.62 11.15
N LEU A 64 9.50 -10.97 9.86
CA LEU A 64 10.14 -12.22 9.43
C LEU A 64 11.63 -12.21 9.77
N ALA A 65 12.35 -11.14 9.40
CA ALA A 65 13.78 -11.02 9.67
C ALA A 65 14.10 -11.00 11.18
N GLU A 66 13.26 -10.34 11.98
CA GLU A 66 13.38 -10.35 13.45
C GLU A 66 13.18 -11.78 14.00
N ALA A 67 12.17 -12.51 13.53
CA ALA A 67 11.92 -13.89 13.97
C ALA A 67 13.02 -14.88 13.53
N GLU A 68 13.57 -14.71 12.32
CA GLU A 68 14.71 -15.50 11.83
C GLU A 68 15.96 -15.25 12.70
N ALA A 69 16.27 -13.98 13.00
CA ALA A 69 17.39 -13.63 13.87
C ALA A 69 17.22 -14.15 15.31
N GLU A 70 16.00 -14.10 15.86
CA GLU A 70 15.69 -14.67 17.18
C GLU A 70 15.90 -16.20 17.17
N ALA A 71 15.41 -16.90 16.14
CA ALA A 71 15.58 -18.34 16.02
C ALA A 71 17.05 -18.75 15.85
N GLU A 72 17.83 -17.99 15.08
CA GLU A 72 19.28 -18.21 14.95
C GLU A 72 20.01 -18.01 16.29
N ALA A 73 19.67 -16.96 17.04
CA ALA A 73 20.25 -16.69 18.35
C ALA A 73 19.88 -17.78 19.39
N GLU A 74 18.64 -18.26 19.38
CA GLU A 74 18.21 -19.37 20.24
C GLU A 74 18.94 -20.67 19.89
N ALA A 75 19.13 -20.96 18.60
CA ALA A 75 19.88 -22.14 18.16
C ALA A 75 21.36 -22.08 18.57
N GLU A 76 22.00 -20.92 18.42
CA GLU A 76 23.39 -20.70 18.85
C GLU A 76 23.53 -20.85 20.37
N ALA A 77 22.61 -20.28 21.15
CA ALA A 77 22.60 -20.42 22.61
C ALA A 77 22.45 -21.87 23.06
N ALA A 78 21.54 -22.63 22.42
CA ALA A 78 21.35 -24.05 22.72
C ALA A 78 22.58 -24.89 22.36
N GLU A 79 23.28 -24.57 21.27
CA GLU A 79 24.51 -25.24 20.88
C GLU A 79 25.63 -24.98 21.90
N LEU A 80 25.80 -23.74 22.36
CA LEU A 80 26.79 -23.38 23.38
C LEU A 80 26.53 -24.09 24.72
N GLU A 81 25.27 -24.19 25.14
CA GLU A 81 24.88 -24.90 26.36
C GLU A 81 25.24 -26.40 26.27
N MET A 82 24.98 -27.04 25.12
CA MET A 82 25.32 -28.44 24.89
C MET A 82 26.84 -28.68 24.88
N GLN A 83 27.62 -27.77 24.29
CA GLN A 83 29.08 -27.86 24.27
C GLN A 83 29.69 -27.71 25.67
N SER A 84 29.17 -26.78 26.49
CA SER A 84 29.63 -26.58 27.87
C SER A 84 29.33 -27.78 28.79
N SER A 85 28.19 -28.44 28.59
CA SER A 85 27.78 -29.62 29.37
C SER A 85 28.57 -30.89 29.01
N GLY A 86 29.19 -30.94 27.82
CA GLY A 86 30.01 -32.07 27.37
C GLY A 86 31.46 -32.04 27.86
N ASP A 87 31.97 -30.87 28.24
CA ASP A 87 33.38 -30.67 28.63
C ASP A 87 33.61 -30.93 30.14
N GLU A 88 32.58 -30.82 30.99
CA GLU A 88 32.67 -31.13 32.42
C GLU A 88 32.75 -32.64 32.76
N GLY A 89 32.62 -33.52 31.76
CA GLY A 89 32.51 -34.98 31.95
C GLY A 89 33.72 -35.83 31.56
N ARG A 90 34.88 -35.24 31.22
CA ARG A 90 36.05 -35.99 30.73
C ARG A 90 37.29 -35.87 31.61
#